data_AF-A0A434DWA4-F1
#
_entry.id   AF-A0A434DWA4-F1
#
_cell.length_a   1.000
_cell.length_b   1.000
_cell.length_c   1.000
_cell.angle_alpha   90.00
_cell.angle_beta   90.00
_cell.angle_gamma   90.00
#
_symmetry.space_group_name_H-M   'P 1'
#
loop_
_entity.id
_entity.type
_entity.pdbx_description
1 polymer ?
#
loop_
_entity_poly.entity_id
_entity_poly.type
_entity_poly.pdbx_seq_one_letter_code
_entity_poly.pdbx_strand_id
1 'polypeptide(L)'
;MGLKVEDAAATVARAEALGAEIFHQRVGPGELSIPAIRGVGGGLIYFLDAKTDLAKVWDIEFTPVMPSSSGNGVGLTRIDHVGQTMAQEEMPSWLLFYVSIFRTTKTPMVDIVDPAGLVRSQVIEGLDKRFRLTLNGAESHRTLAGHFIAETFGSGVQHFALATDDIFATAAKLQANGFEPLQISMNYYDDVEARFGLDPEVADRLRSANILYDRDDNGEFFQLYAPTFGEGFIIEFVERRGAYAGYGAPNAPFRIAAQKRLMRPKGMPKI
;
A
#
# COMPACT_ATOMS: atom_id res chain seq x y z
N MET A 1 -0.23 -12.04 2.14
CA MET A 1 0.96 -11.20 2.43
C MET A 1 2.02 -12.09 3.07
N GLY A 2 3.30 -11.97 2.67
CA GLY A 2 4.41 -12.67 3.32
C GLY A 2 5.24 -11.70 4.16
N LEU A 3 5.51 -12.03 5.42
CA LEU A 3 6.30 -11.22 6.34
C LEU A 3 7.59 -11.94 6.71
N LYS A 4 8.71 -11.23 6.59
CA LYS A 4 9.98 -11.67 7.18
C LYS A 4 9.95 -11.36 8.68
N VAL A 5 10.14 -12.39 9.50
CA VAL A 5 10.16 -12.30 10.96
C VAL A 5 11.45 -12.90 11.49
N GLU A 6 11.75 -12.65 12.76
CA GLU A 6 12.94 -13.19 13.41
C GLU A 6 12.85 -14.72 13.63
N ASP A 7 11.65 -15.22 13.89
CA ASP A 7 11.36 -16.63 14.14
C ASP A 7 9.90 -16.92 13.76
N ALA A 8 9.69 -17.75 12.73
CA ALA A 8 8.35 -18.01 12.21
C ALA A 8 7.52 -18.86 13.20
N ALA A 9 8.12 -19.86 13.84
CA ALA A 9 7.43 -20.73 14.79
C ALA A 9 6.99 -19.97 16.04
N ALA A 10 7.87 -19.13 16.61
CA ALA A 10 7.53 -18.30 17.76
C ALA A 10 6.45 -17.27 17.42
N THR A 11 6.45 -16.73 16.19
CA THR A 11 5.42 -15.80 15.73
C THR A 11 4.04 -16.48 15.68
N VAL A 12 3.96 -17.70 15.14
CA VAL A 12 2.71 -18.48 15.11
C VAL A 12 2.24 -18.84 16.52
N ALA A 13 3.13 -19.36 17.37
CA ALA A 13 2.78 -19.72 18.73
C ALA A 13 2.23 -18.53 19.53
N ARG A 14 2.81 -17.34 19.35
CA ARG A 14 2.27 -16.10 19.92
C ARG A 14 0.91 -15.75 19.34
N ALA A 15 0.74 -15.82 18.02
CA ALA A 15 -0.52 -15.49 17.37
C ALA A 15 -1.66 -16.42 17.83
N GLU A 16 -1.39 -17.72 17.93
CA GLU A 16 -2.31 -18.74 18.44
C GLU A 16 -2.70 -18.47 19.91
N ALA A 17 -1.70 -18.20 20.76
CA ALA A 17 -1.95 -17.88 22.17
C ALA A 17 -2.80 -16.60 22.36
N LEU A 18 -2.82 -15.70 21.37
CA LEU A 18 -3.64 -14.49 21.33
C LEU A 18 -4.95 -14.67 20.55
N GLY A 19 -5.28 -15.90 20.13
CA GLY A 19 -6.55 -16.25 19.50
C GLY A 19 -6.61 -16.01 17.98
N ALA A 20 -5.49 -15.80 17.30
CA ALA A 20 -5.47 -15.75 15.84
C ALA A 20 -5.73 -17.15 15.25
N GLU A 21 -6.49 -17.22 14.16
CA GLU A 21 -6.72 -18.47 13.45
C GLU A 21 -5.47 -18.86 12.64
N ILE A 22 -4.85 -19.99 12.99
CA ILE A 22 -3.72 -20.54 12.25
C ILE A 22 -4.21 -21.14 10.93
N PHE A 23 -3.41 -20.96 9.89
CA PHE A 23 -3.61 -21.60 8.59
C PHE A 23 -2.45 -22.53 8.26
N HIS A 24 -2.78 -23.75 7.87
CA HIS A 24 -1.83 -24.72 7.34
C HIS A 24 -2.26 -25.16 5.94
N GLN A 25 -1.35 -25.02 4.99
CA GLN A 25 -1.51 -25.52 3.64
C GLN A 25 -1.05 -26.98 3.55
N ARG A 26 -1.71 -27.79 2.72
CA ARG A 26 -1.19 -29.10 2.34
C ARG A 26 -0.04 -28.91 1.34
N VAL A 27 1.12 -29.50 1.65
CA VAL A 27 2.34 -29.40 0.85
C VAL A 27 2.66 -30.73 0.17
N GLY A 28 3.20 -30.66 -1.04
CA GLY A 28 3.72 -31.80 -1.78
C GLY A 28 5.09 -32.27 -1.26
N PRO A 29 5.59 -33.42 -1.73
CA PRO A 29 6.93 -33.89 -1.39
C PRO A 29 8.00 -32.87 -1.84
N GLY A 30 8.82 -32.42 -0.90
CA GLY A 30 9.91 -31.45 -1.18
C GLY A 30 9.51 -29.98 -1.10
N GLU A 31 8.23 -29.67 -0.88
CA GLU A 31 7.73 -28.31 -0.65
C GLU A 31 7.86 -27.90 0.83
N LEU A 32 8.03 -26.61 1.06
CA LEU A 32 8.10 -25.96 2.37
C LEU A 32 6.73 -25.85 3.01
N SER A 33 6.63 -26.29 4.26
CA SER A 33 5.50 -25.94 5.12
C SER A 33 5.67 -24.53 5.66
N ILE A 34 5.22 -23.54 4.89
CA ILE A 34 5.28 -22.12 5.30
C ILE A 34 4.13 -21.82 6.25
N PRO A 35 4.40 -21.48 7.53
CA PRO A 35 3.34 -21.19 8.48
C PRO A 35 2.62 -19.88 8.15
N ALA A 36 1.32 -19.82 8.44
CA ALA A 36 0.52 -18.63 8.25
C ALA A 36 -0.59 -18.48 9.29
N ILE A 37 -1.15 -17.28 9.39
CA ILE A 37 -2.39 -16.98 10.12
C ILE A 37 -3.38 -16.28 9.20
N ARG A 38 -4.67 -16.33 9.55
CA ARG A 38 -5.68 -15.48 8.91
C ARG A 38 -5.61 -14.05 9.44
N GLY A 39 -5.73 -13.10 8.52
CA GLY A 39 -5.78 -11.67 8.78
C GLY A 39 -7.00 -11.03 8.12
N VAL A 40 -6.89 -9.73 7.80
CA VAL A 40 -7.98 -8.90 7.28
C VAL A 40 -8.70 -9.57 6.10
N GLY A 41 -10.02 -9.65 6.16
CA GLY A 41 -10.85 -10.21 5.10
C GLY A 41 -10.66 -11.71 4.86
N GLY A 42 -10.09 -12.44 5.81
CA GLY A 42 -9.71 -13.84 5.62
C GLY A 42 -8.43 -14.03 4.80
N GLY A 43 -7.74 -12.95 4.44
CA GLY A 43 -6.44 -13.00 3.78
C GLY A 43 -5.39 -13.68 4.64
N LEU A 44 -4.39 -14.30 4.02
CA LEU A 44 -3.34 -15.03 4.73
C LEU A 44 -2.09 -14.17 4.96
N ILE A 45 -1.53 -14.29 6.16
CA ILE A 45 -0.23 -13.70 6.53
C ILE A 45 0.75 -14.86 6.75
N TYR A 46 1.64 -15.07 5.79
CA TYR A 46 2.69 -16.09 5.84
C TYR A 46 3.94 -15.54 6.53
N PHE A 47 4.65 -16.39 7.26
CA PHE A 47 5.87 -16.03 7.98
C PHE A 47 7.09 -16.75 7.41
N LEU A 48 8.13 -15.98 7.13
CA LEU A 48 9.43 -16.44 6.68
C LEU A 48 10.48 -15.99 7.69
N ASP A 49 11.44 -16.83 8.02
CA ASP A 49 12.60 -16.46 8.83
C ASP A 49 13.92 -16.82 8.13
N ALA A 50 15.02 -16.32 8.70
CA ALA A 50 16.36 -16.56 8.19
C ALA A 50 17.05 -17.78 8.82
N LYS A 51 16.39 -18.46 9.76
CA LYS A 51 17.00 -19.50 10.61
C LYS A 51 16.70 -20.92 10.11
N THR A 52 15.64 -21.07 9.32
CA THR A 52 15.15 -22.34 8.78
C THR A 52 15.25 -22.37 7.25
N ASP A 53 14.85 -23.48 6.63
CA ASP A 53 14.77 -23.57 5.17
C ASP A 53 13.75 -22.61 4.54
N LEU A 54 12.91 -21.93 5.35
CA LEU A 54 12.07 -20.81 4.90
C LEU A 54 12.90 -19.69 4.25
N ALA A 55 14.18 -19.55 4.61
CA ALA A 55 15.10 -18.60 3.99
C ALA A 55 15.34 -18.87 2.49
N LYS A 56 15.15 -20.13 2.06
CA LYS A 56 15.37 -20.63 0.70
C LYS A 56 14.07 -20.80 -0.07
N VAL A 57 13.00 -20.11 0.34
CA VAL A 57 11.66 -20.24 -0.28
C VAL A 57 11.69 -20.12 -1.80
N TRP A 58 12.51 -19.21 -2.34
CA TRP A 58 12.62 -19.03 -3.79
C TRP A 58 13.37 -20.15 -4.51
N ASP A 59 14.30 -20.82 -3.82
CA ASP A 59 15.09 -21.91 -4.40
C ASP A 59 14.34 -23.25 -4.34
N ILE A 60 13.48 -23.41 -3.33
CA ILE A 60 12.74 -24.66 -3.08
C ILE A 60 11.37 -24.65 -3.78
N GLU A 61 10.62 -23.55 -3.69
CA GLU A 61 9.23 -23.49 -4.21
C GLU A 61 9.15 -23.13 -5.69
N PHE A 62 10.24 -22.64 -6.30
CA PHE A 62 10.21 -22.12 -7.67
C PHE A 62 11.32 -22.68 -8.54
N THR A 63 10.99 -22.97 -9.80
CA THR A 63 11.97 -23.26 -10.83
C THR A 63 12.48 -21.96 -11.44
N PRO A 64 13.80 -21.70 -11.46
CA PRO A 64 14.33 -20.48 -12.04
C PRO A 64 14.04 -20.45 -13.55
N VAL A 65 13.54 -19.31 -14.03
CA VAL A 65 13.43 -19.04 -15.46
C VAL A 65 14.72 -18.38 -15.95
N MET A 66 15.16 -18.70 -17.16
CA MET A 66 16.24 -17.96 -17.80
C MET A 66 15.83 -16.48 -17.87
N PRO A 67 16.71 -15.54 -17.50
CA PRO A 67 16.38 -14.14 -17.61
C PRO A 67 16.10 -13.84 -19.08
N SER A 68 14.84 -13.51 -19.41
CA SER A 68 14.58 -12.69 -20.58
C SER A 68 15.41 -11.41 -20.40
N SER A 69 15.86 -10.80 -21.49
CA SER A 69 16.56 -9.51 -21.49
C SER A 69 15.62 -8.42 -20.93
N SER A 70 15.34 -8.49 -19.65
CA SER A 70 14.62 -7.52 -18.88
C SER A 70 15.63 -6.41 -18.68
N GLY A 71 15.43 -5.31 -19.39
CA GLY A 71 16.25 -4.12 -19.23
C GLY A 71 16.33 -3.72 -17.75
N ASN A 72 17.33 -2.92 -17.40
CA ASN A 72 17.47 -2.35 -16.07
C ASN A 72 16.10 -1.79 -15.64
N GLY A 73 15.48 -2.38 -14.60
CA GLY A 73 14.12 -2.06 -14.19
C GLY A 73 13.90 -0.56 -13.91
N VAL A 74 12.67 -0.19 -13.53
CA VAL A 74 12.30 1.23 -13.37
C VAL A 74 12.82 1.90 -12.08
N GLY A 75 13.77 1.27 -11.37
CA GLY A 75 14.41 1.83 -10.17
C GLY A 75 13.67 1.56 -8.85
N LEU A 76 12.74 0.61 -8.83
CA LEU A 76 12.00 0.25 -7.62
C LEU A 76 12.87 -0.58 -6.68
N THR A 77 12.82 -0.28 -5.38
CA THR A 77 13.73 -0.87 -4.38
C THR A 77 13.03 -1.84 -3.43
N ARG A 78 11.82 -1.52 -2.98
CA ARG A 78 11.05 -2.31 -2.00
C ARG A 78 9.57 -1.93 -1.99
N ILE A 79 8.75 -2.68 -1.25
CA ILE A 79 7.43 -2.21 -0.80
C ILE A 79 7.64 -1.15 0.29
N ASP A 80 7.06 0.04 0.13
CA ASP A 80 7.09 1.10 1.16
C ASP A 80 6.03 0.89 2.23
N HIS A 81 4.80 0.65 1.81
CA HIS A 81 3.67 0.35 2.68
C HIS A 81 2.56 -0.40 1.93
N VAL A 82 1.70 -1.06 2.69
CA VAL A 82 0.48 -1.71 2.20
C VAL A 82 -0.72 -1.01 2.82
N GLY A 83 -1.80 -0.88 2.08
CA GLY A 83 -3.04 -0.32 2.56
C GLY A 83 -4.17 -1.32 2.54
N GLN A 84 -4.74 -1.57 3.71
CA GLN A 84 -5.92 -2.38 3.89
C GLN A 84 -7.13 -1.50 4.11
N THR A 85 -8.25 -1.92 3.54
CA THR A 85 -9.52 -1.22 3.62
C THR A 85 -10.56 -2.17 4.19
N MET A 86 -11.38 -1.68 5.12
CA MET A 86 -12.35 -2.45 5.89
C MET A 86 -13.56 -1.61 6.28
N ALA A 87 -14.62 -2.26 6.73
CA ALA A 87 -15.73 -1.56 7.37
C ALA A 87 -15.21 -0.86 8.64
N GLN A 88 -15.70 0.35 8.93
CA GLN A 88 -15.12 1.18 9.99
C GLN A 88 -15.15 0.49 11.36
N GLU A 89 -16.21 -0.26 11.64
CA GLU A 89 -16.41 -1.03 12.86
C GLU A 89 -15.40 -2.17 13.06
N GLU A 90 -14.77 -2.66 11.98
CA GLU A 90 -13.76 -3.73 12.06
C GLU A 90 -12.37 -3.18 12.40
N MET A 91 -12.11 -1.90 12.12
CA MET A 91 -10.78 -1.30 12.26
C MET A 91 -10.20 -1.46 13.67
N PRO A 92 -10.93 -1.23 14.78
CA PRO A 92 -10.39 -1.44 16.13
C PRO A 92 -9.90 -2.87 16.37
N SER A 93 -10.61 -3.87 15.84
CA SER A 93 -10.25 -5.28 15.95
C SER A 93 -8.95 -5.57 15.19
N TRP A 94 -8.82 -5.06 13.96
CA TRP A 94 -7.60 -5.25 13.17
C TRP A 94 -6.40 -4.48 13.73
N LEU A 95 -6.62 -3.29 14.29
CA LEU A 95 -5.60 -2.56 15.04
C LEU A 95 -5.10 -3.41 16.22
N LEU A 96 -6.01 -3.94 17.04
CA LEU A 96 -5.66 -4.79 18.18
C LEU A 96 -4.90 -6.05 17.74
N PHE A 97 -5.34 -6.69 16.65
CA PHE A 97 -4.69 -7.85 16.07
C PHE A 97 -3.21 -7.59 15.78
N TYR A 98 -2.90 -6.54 15.02
CA TYR A 98 -1.52 -6.27 14.61
C TYR A 98 -0.63 -5.81 15.78
N VAL A 99 -1.12 -4.94 16.66
CA VAL A 99 -0.32 -4.42 17.79
C VAL A 99 -0.14 -5.43 18.92
N SER A 100 -1.01 -6.43 19.02
CA SER A 100 -0.88 -7.50 20.01
C SER A 100 0.04 -8.61 19.52
N ILE A 101 -0.10 -9.03 18.26
CA ILE A 101 0.68 -10.15 17.71
C ILE A 101 2.12 -9.70 17.38
N PHE A 102 2.28 -8.56 16.72
CA PHE A 102 3.58 -8.09 16.24
C PHE A 102 4.14 -6.97 17.11
N ARG A 103 5.47 -6.84 17.13
CA ARG A 103 6.16 -5.72 17.78
C ARG A 103 6.04 -4.45 16.93
N THR A 104 4.87 -3.84 16.97
CA THR A 104 4.49 -2.67 16.18
C THR A 104 3.91 -1.57 17.06
N THR A 105 3.88 -0.35 16.52
CA THR A 105 3.20 0.80 17.12
C THR A 105 2.13 1.31 16.15
N LYS A 106 1.20 2.12 16.67
CA LYS A 106 0.20 2.80 15.85
C LYS A 106 0.37 4.32 15.91
N THR A 107 0.12 4.99 14.79
CA THR A 107 0.09 6.46 14.71
C THR A 107 -1.23 7.00 15.25
N PRO A 108 -1.36 8.32 15.47
CA PRO A 108 -2.68 8.95 15.59
C PRO A 108 -3.55 8.63 14.37
N MET A 109 -4.86 8.55 14.62
CA MET A 109 -5.86 8.39 13.56
C MET A 109 -6.05 9.74 12.84
N VAL A 110 -6.27 9.68 11.53
CA VAL A 110 -6.54 10.83 10.67
C VAL A 110 -7.82 10.61 9.87
N ASP A 111 -8.53 11.68 9.58
CA ASP A 111 -9.69 11.65 8.70
C ASP A 111 -9.27 11.97 7.27
N ILE A 112 -9.55 11.04 6.36
CA ILE A 112 -9.35 11.21 4.93
C ILE A 112 -10.67 11.66 4.33
N VAL A 113 -10.65 12.86 3.75
CA VAL A 113 -11.84 13.46 3.12
C VAL A 113 -12.06 12.83 1.74
N ASP A 114 -13.19 12.16 1.59
CA ASP A 114 -13.72 11.71 0.31
C ASP A 114 -15.01 12.51 0.00
N PRO A 115 -15.29 12.86 -1.27
CA PRO A 115 -16.50 13.63 -1.63
C PRO A 115 -17.84 13.02 -1.18
N ALA A 116 -17.86 11.74 -0.79
CA ALA A 116 -19.03 10.99 -0.40
C ALA A 116 -19.00 10.53 1.08
N GLY A 117 -18.07 11.03 1.89
CA GLY A 117 -17.96 10.75 3.32
C GLY A 117 -16.52 10.79 3.84
N LEU A 118 -16.35 10.65 5.14
CA LEU A 118 -15.02 10.49 5.74
C LEU A 118 -14.58 9.03 5.68
N VAL A 119 -13.28 8.81 5.51
CA VAL A 119 -12.62 7.52 5.70
C VAL A 119 -11.62 7.70 6.83
N ARG A 120 -11.79 6.93 7.91
CA ARG A 120 -10.82 6.95 9.01
C ARG A 120 -9.59 6.19 8.57
N SER A 121 -8.40 6.74 8.80
CA SER A 121 -7.14 6.08 8.49
C SER A 121 -6.24 6.06 9.71
N GLN A 122 -5.63 4.92 9.99
CA GLN A 122 -4.64 4.78 11.06
C GLN A 122 -3.55 3.83 10.61
N VAL A 123 -2.31 4.18 10.93
CA VAL A 123 -1.15 3.42 10.47
C VAL A 123 -0.59 2.56 11.59
N ILE A 124 -0.24 1.33 11.24
CA ILE A 124 0.58 0.42 12.03
C ILE A 124 1.96 0.36 11.40
N GLU A 125 2.99 0.39 12.23
CA GLU A 125 4.38 0.42 11.78
C GLU A 125 5.29 -0.40 12.69
N GLY A 126 6.29 -1.05 12.09
CA GLY A 126 7.38 -1.69 12.82
C GLY A 126 8.29 -0.65 13.46
N LEU A 127 9.04 -1.05 14.50
CA LEU A 127 9.93 -0.14 15.22
C LEU A 127 11.03 0.49 14.34
N ASP A 128 11.45 -0.22 13.30
CA ASP A 128 12.42 0.26 12.31
C ASP A 128 11.78 0.94 11.09
N LYS A 129 10.44 1.13 11.13
CA LYS A 129 9.62 1.73 10.07
C LYS A 129 9.71 1.03 8.72
N ARG A 130 10.27 -0.18 8.62
CA ARG A 130 10.31 -0.95 7.36
C ARG A 130 9.01 -1.67 7.08
N PHE A 131 8.31 -2.09 8.13
CA PHE A 131 6.94 -2.57 8.02
C PHE A 131 5.98 -1.40 8.24
N ARG A 132 5.08 -1.15 7.28
CA ARG A 132 4.07 -0.10 7.33
C ARG A 132 2.76 -0.59 6.72
N LEU A 133 1.68 -0.41 7.47
CA LEU A 133 0.35 -0.85 7.10
C LEU A 133 -0.67 0.24 7.40
N THR A 134 -1.28 0.82 6.37
CA THR A 134 -2.37 1.78 6.55
C THR A 134 -3.69 1.02 6.65
N LEU A 135 -4.44 1.21 7.73
CA LEU A 135 -5.79 0.67 7.89
C LEU A 135 -6.80 1.77 7.61
N ASN A 136 -7.69 1.53 6.65
CA ASN A 136 -8.69 2.50 6.19
C ASN A 136 -10.09 1.96 6.46
N GLY A 137 -10.87 2.69 7.24
CA GLY A 137 -12.19 2.31 7.72
C GLY A 137 -13.22 3.20 7.08
N ALA A 138 -14.13 2.61 6.32
CA ALA A 138 -15.19 3.34 5.62
C ALA A 138 -16.57 2.94 6.16
N GLU A 139 -17.40 3.93 6.48
CA GLU A 139 -18.83 3.73 6.81
C GLU A 139 -19.70 3.73 5.55
N SER A 140 -19.41 4.63 4.61
CA SER A 140 -20.24 4.87 3.44
C SER A 140 -19.71 4.10 2.23
N HIS A 141 -20.55 3.22 1.68
CA HIS A 141 -20.30 2.51 0.42
C HIS A 141 -20.13 3.44 -0.80
N ARG A 142 -20.38 4.75 -0.64
CA ARG A 142 -20.23 5.77 -1.69
C ARG A 142 -18.83 6.38 -1.73
N THR A 143 -18.04 6.18 -0.68
CA THR A 143 -16.61 6.52 -0.68
C THR A 143 -15.85 5.56 -1.58
N LEU A 144 -14.66 5.94 -2.06
CA LEU A 144 -13.81 5.04 -2.85
C LEU A 144 -13.46 3.77 -2.05
N ALA A 145 -13.15 3.93 -0.76
CA ALA A 145 -12.87 2.83 0.16
C ALA A 145 -14.10 1.93 0.35
N GLY A 146 -15.29 2.54 0.57
CA GLY A 146 -16.54 1.80 0.71
C GLY A 146 -16.96 1.05 -0.56
N HIS A 147 -16.70 1.62 -1.74
CA HIS A 147 -16.95 0.94 -3.02
C HIS A 147 -16.06 -0.30 -3.18
N PHE A 148 -14.78 -0.19 -2.84
CA PHE A 148 -13.85 -1.33 -2.85
C PHE A 148 -14.33 -2.48 -1.95
N ILE A 149 -14.78 -2.18 -0.74
CA ILE A 149 -15.33 -3.19 0.18
C ILE A 149 -16.55 -3.89 -0.43
N ALA A 150 -17.45 -3.13 -1.06
CA ALA A 150 -18.66 -3.65 -1.67
C ALA A 150 -18.37 -4.57 -2.87
N GLU A 151 -17.39 -4.25 -3.71
CA GLU A 151 -17.06 -5.05 -4.90
C GLU A 151 -16.10 -6.22 -4.60
N THR A 152 -15.28 -6.14 -3.53
CA THR A 152 -14.27 -7.17 -3.19
C THR A 152 -14.79 -8.20 -2.17
N PHE A 153 -16.12 -8.26 -1.97
CA PHE A 153 -16.77 -9.10 -0.96
C PHE A 153 -16.24 -8.91 0.47
N GLY A 154 -15.84 -7.68 0.83
CA GLY A 154 -15.41 -7.32 2.17
C GLY A 154 -14.03 -6.67 2.25
N SER A 155 -13.46 -6.75 3.46
CA SER A 155 -12.19 -6.12 3.81
C SER A 155 -11.00 -6.75 3.10
N GLY A 156 -9.95 -5.99 2.81
CA GLY A 156 -8.80 -6.53 2.08
C GLY A 156 -7.72 -5.51 1.77
N VAL A 157 -6.70 -5.93 1.04
CA VAL A 157 -5.63 -5.04 0.54
C VAL A 157 -6.15 -4.27 -0.66
N GLN A 158 -6.32 -2.96 -0.49
CA GLN A 158 -6.74 -2.07 -1.58
C GLN A 158 -5.54 -1.47 -2.31
N HIS A 159 -4.44 -1.21 -1.60
CA HIS A 159 -3.28 -0.58 -2.24
C HIS A 159 -1.95 -1.10 -1.71
N PHE A 160 -0.91 -0.95 -2.54
CA PHE A 160 0.47 -1.04 -2.07
C PHE A 160 1.33 -0.01 -2.78
N ALA A 161 2.32 0.49 -2.06
CA ALA A 161 3.27 1.47 -2.53
C ALA A 161 4.66 0.84 -2.72
N LEU A 162 5.34 1.21 -3.80
CA LEU A 162 6.68 0.78 -4.15
C LEU A 162 7.65 1.96 -4.00
N ALA A 163 8.70 1.79 -3.22
CA ALA A 163 9.72 2.81 -3.01
C ALA A 163 10.67 2.91 -4.22
N THR A 164 11.11 4.13 -4.51
CA THR A 164 12.21 4.46 -5.43
C THR A 164 13.10 5.54 -4.79
N ASP A 165 14.35 5.61 -5.25
CA ASP A 165 15.32 6.63 -4.83
C ASP A 165 15.32 7.86 -5.74
N ASP A 166 14.63 7.81 -6.89
CA ASP A 166 14.40 8.95 -7.79
C ASP A 166 13.06 8.78 -8.54
N ILE A 167 12.02 9.44 -8.05
CA ILE A 167 10.67 9.31 -8.60
C ILE A 167 10.53 9.89 -10.00
N PHE A 168 11.34 10.90 -10.37
CA PHE A 168 11.29 11.49 -11.70
C PHE A 168 11.94 10.57 -12.72
N ALA A 169 13.08 9.96 -12.38
CA ALA A 169 13.70 8.94 -13.23
C ALA A 169 12.81 7.68 -13.35
N THR A 170 12.17 7.27 -12.25
CA THR A 170 11.18 6.17 -12.28
C THR A 170 9.99 6.52 -13.17
N ALA A 171 9.41 7.72 -13.05
CA ALA A 171 8.30 8.17 -13.88
C ALA A 171 8.65 8.18 -15.37
N ALA A 172 9.83 8.71 -15.72
CA ALA A 172 10.30 8.74 -17.11
C ALA A 172 10.48 7.33 -17.70
N LYS A 173 11.06 6.39 -16.93
CA LYS A 173 11.22 4.99 -17.36
C LYS A 173 9.88 4.26 -17.47
N LEU A 174 8.97 4.51 -16.53
CA LEU A 174 7.61 3.98 -16.58
C LEU A 174 6.91 4.46 -17.86
N GLN A 175 6.94 5.76 -18.14
CA GLN A 175 6.35 6.34 -19.35
C GLN A 175 6.96 5.76 -20.63
N ALA A 176 8.29 5.59 -20.68
CA ALA A 176 8.97 4.95 -21.81
C ALA A 176 8.53 3.49 -22.03
N ASN A 177 8.04 2.83 -20.99
CA ASN A 177 7.46 1.47 -21.04
C ASN A 177 5.94 1.47 -21.29
N GLY A 178 5.33 2.62 -21.61
CA GLY A 178 3.91 2.74 -21.91
C GLY A 178 3.00 2.90 -20.69
N PHE A 179 3.56 3.21 -19.50
CA PHE A 179 2.75 3.51 -18.32
C PHE A 179 2.08 4.88 -18.44
N GLU A 180 0.76 4.90 -18.23
CA GLU A 180 -0.03 6.14 -18.12
C GLU A 180 -0.37 6.40 -16.65
N PRO A 181 0.10 7.50 -16.04
CA PRO A 181 -0.21 7.81 -14.65
C PRO A 181 -1.66 8.27 -14.46
N LEU A 182 -2.15 8.16 -13.23
CA LEU A 182 -3.40 8.79 -12.81
C LEU A 182 -3.33 10.30 -13.03
N GLN A 183 -4.27 10.85 -13.79
CA GLN A 183 -4.28 12.27 -14.14
C GLN A 183 -4.75 13.15 -12.96
N ILE A 184 -3.84 13.97 -12.45
CA ILE A 184 -4.09 14.91 -11.37
C ILE A 184 -4.51 16.27 -11.96
N SER A 185 -5.39 16.97 -11.27
CA SER A 185 -5.89 18.26 -11.72
C SER A 185 -4.79 19.33 -11.72
N MET A 186 -4.70 20.17 -12.75
CA MET A 186 -3.61 21.15 -12.90
C MET A 186 -3.54 22.15 -11.74
N ASN A 187 -4.70 22.56 -11.21
CA ASN A 187 -4.80 23.47 -10.07
C ASN A 187 -4.16 22.94 -8.78
N TYR A 188 -3.93 21.62 -8.67
CA TYR A 188 -3.19 21.04 -7.56
C TYR A 188 -1.75 21.56 -7.53
N TYR A 189 -1.12 21.69 -8.69
CA TYR A 189 0.28 22.08 -8.80
C TYR A 189 0.51 23.54 -8.44
N ASP A 190 -0.41 24.42 -8.84
CA ASP A 190 -0.37 25.84 -8.47
C ASP A 190 -0.52 26.01 -6.95
N ASP A 191 -1.34 25.16 -6.32
CA ASP A 191 -1.55 25.13 -4.88
C ASP A 191 -0.34 24.59 -4.11
N VAL A 192 0.28 23.47 -4.52
CA VAL A 192 1.48 22.97 -3.83
C VAL A 192 2.71 23.86 -4.02
N GLU A 193 2.83 24.50 -5.19
CA GLU A 193 3.87 25.50 -5.44
C GLU A 193 3.77 26.65 -4.43
N ALA A 194 2.57 27.23 -4.27
CA ALA A 194 2.32 28.30 -3.33
C ALA A 194 2.42 27.84 -1.86
N ARG A 195 1.83 26.70 -1.52
CA ARG A 195 1.78 26.16 -0.14
C ARG A 195 3.16 25.88 0.42
N PHE A 196 4.04 25.29 -0.39
CA PHE A 196 5.37 24.89 0.03
C PHE A 196 6.47 25.85 -0.46
N GLY A 197 6.14 26.91 -1.21
CA GLY A 197 7.12 27.82 -1.78
C GLY A 197 8.14 27.08 -2.64
N LEU A 198 7.66 26.20 -3.52
CA LEU A 198 8.54 25.39 -4.38
C LEU A 198 9.16 26.26 -5.47
N ASP A 199 10.34 25.85 -5.93
CA ASP A 199 10.89 26.38 -7.18
C ASP A 199 9.91 26.07 -8.33
N PRO A 200 9.55 27.04 -9.19
CA PRO A 200 8.68 26.82 -10.33
C PRO A 200 9.13 25.64 -11.22
N GLU A 201 10.43 25.41 -11.38
CA GLU A 201 10.94 24.28 -12.17
C GLU A 201 10.59 22.93 -11.53
N VAL A 202 10.57 22.86 -10.19
CA VAL A 202 10.15 21.65 -9.47
C VAL A 202 8.65 21.45 -9.61
N ALA A 203 7.85 22.52 -9.46
CA ALA A 203 6.41 22.46 -9.66
C ALA A 203 6.04 22.02 -11.08
N ASP A 204 6.74 22.53 -12.10
CA ASP A 204 6.58 22.11 -13.50
C ASP A 204 6.90 20.63 -13.71
N ARG A 205 7.98 20.13 -13.08
CA ARG A 205 8.34 18.71 -13.14
C ARG A 205 7.27 17.84 -12.48
N LEU A 206 6.77 18.21 -11.30
CA LEU A 206 5.68 17.51 -10.62
C LEU A 206 4.44 17.45 -11.52
N ARG A 207 4.06 18.59 -12.09
CA ARG A 207 2.92 18.76 -12.99
C ARG A 207 3.03 17.87 -14.22
N SER A 208 4.18 17.91 -14.90
CA SER A 208 4.41 17.13 -16.13
C SER A 208 4.34 15.61 -15.92
N ALA A 209 4.76 15.14 -14.74
CA ALA A 209 4.82 13.73 -14.40
C ALA A 209 3.58 13.21 -13.64
N ASN A 210 2.60 14.06 -13.34
CA ASN A 210 1.46 13.74 -12.47
C ASN A 210 1.85 13.26 -11.04
N ILE A 211 2.91 13.85 -10.46
CA ILE A 211 3.44 13.46 -9.15
C ILE A 211 2.84 14.35 -8.06
N LEU A 212 2.16 13.75 -7.08
CA LEU A 212 1.72 14.44 -5.86
C LEU A 212 2.92 14.67 -4.92
N TYR A 213 2.88 15.77 -4.18
CA TYR A 213 3.95 16.23 -3.30
C TYR A 213 3.42 16.61 -1.91
N ASP A 214 4.17 16.26 -0.88
CA ASP A 214 3.95 16.70 0.50
C ASP A 214 5.31 16.99 1.16
N ARG A 215 5.32 17.85 2.18
CA ARG A 215 6.53 18.17 2.95
C ARG A 215 6.19 18.49 4.39
N ASP A 216 6.99 17.94 5.30
CA ASP A 216 7.01 18.32 6.71
C ASP A 216 8.39 18.88 7.11
N ASP A 217 8.57 19.18 8.39
CA ASP A 217 9.84 19.73 8.91
C ASP A 217 11.02 18.75 8.77
N ASN A 218 10.77 17.47 8.50
CA ASN A 218 11.76 16.41 8.49
C ASN A 218 12.12 15.96 7.08
N GLY A 219 11.27 16.21 6.09
CA GLY A 219 11.54 15.81 4.71
C GLY A 219 10.37 15.96 3.75
N GLU A 220 10.56 15.38 2.57
CA GLU A 220 9.63 15.50 1.44
C GLU A 220 9.08 14.12 1.04
N PHE A 221 7.91 14.13 0.44
CA PHE A 221 7.23 12.93 -0.03
C PHE A 221 6.64 13.13 -1.41
N PHE A 222 6.99 12.24 -2.32
CA PHE A 222 6.53 12.24 -3.69
C PHE A 222 5.72 10.98 -3.94
N GLN A 223 4.58 11.11 -4.62
CA GLN A 223 3.67 10.00 -4.87
C GLN A 223 3.19 10.03 -6.33
N LEU A 224 3.42 8.94 -7.05
CA LEU A 224 2.92 8.71 -8.39
C LEU A 224 1.96 7.53 -8.37
N TYR A 225 0.77 7.69 -8.96
CA TYR A 225 -0.27 6.67 -8.90
C TYR A 225 -0.53 6.08 -10.28
N ALA A 226 -0.73 4.76 -10.32
CA ALA A 226 -1.41 4.13 -11.45
C ALA A 226 -2.92 4.43 -11.41
N PRO A 227 -3.61 4.40 -12.56
CA PRO A 227 -5.06 4.23 -12.60
C PRO A 227 -5.48 3.01 -11.78
N THR A 228 -6.69 3.04 -11.22
CA THR A 228 -7.23 1.90 -10.45
C THR A 228 -7.41 0.67 -11.33
N PHE A 229 -6.97 -0.50 -10.84
CA PHE A 229 -7.15 -1.79 -11.49
C PHE A 229 -8.35 -2.54 -10.92
N GLY A 230 -9.07 -3.27 -11.78
CA GLY A 230 -10.19 -4.11 -11.38
C GLY A 230 -11.21 -3.36 -10.51
N GLU A 231 -11.54 -3.93 -9.37
CA GLU A 231 -12.55 -3.43 -8.42
C GLU A 231 -12.02 -2.34 -7.47
N GLY A 232 -11.02 -1.55 -7.90
CA GLY A 232 -10.50 -0.39 -7.16
C GLY A 232 -9.16 -0.61 -6.47
N PHE A 233 -8.35 -1.55 -6.95
CA PHE A 233 -6.98 -1.78 -6.47
C PHE A 233 -6.04 -0.69 -6.97
N ILE A 234 -5.13 -0.22 -6.11
CA ILE A 234 -4.28 0.94 -6.36
C ILE A 234 -2.80 0.54 -6.24
N ILE A 235 -2.02 0.96 -7.24
CA ILE A 235 -0.56 0.87 -7.20
C ILE A 235 0.00 2.29 -7.10
N GLU A 236 0.93 2.47 -6.18
CA GLU A 236 1.60 3.73 -5.92
C GLU A 236 3.12 3.55 -6.01
N PHE A 237 3.80 4.56 -6.53
CA PHE A 237 5.26 4.68 -6.51
C PHE A 237 5.61 5.88 -5.65
N VAL A 238 6.53 5.70 -4.71
CA VAL A 238 6.86 6.74 -3.73
C VAL A 238 8.33 6.97 -3.59
N GLU A 239 8.69 8.22 -3.35
CA GLU A 239 10.03 8.62 -2.89
C GLU A 239 9.87 9.42 -1.60
N ARG A 240 10.64 9.05 -0.58
CA ARG A 240 10.76 9.77 0.68
C ARG A 240 12.14 10.39 0.72
N ARG A 241 12.23 11.71 0.84
CA ARG A 241 13.50 12.42 1.06
C ARG A 241 13.61 12.89 2.49
N GLY A 242 14.84 12.96 3.00
CA GLY A 242 15.08 13.28 4.41
C GLY A 242 14.47 12.22 5.33
N ALA A 243 13.87 12.65 6.42
CA ALA A 243 13.24 11.80 7.43
C ALA A 243 11.70 11.85 7.40
N TYR A 244 11.09 12.15 6.24
CA TYR A 244 9.63 12.19 6.10
C TYR A 244 8.98 10.85 6.49
N ALA A 245 8.12 10.90 7.51
CA ALA A 245 7.49 9.73 8.11
C ALA A 245 5.98 9.62 7.83
N GLY A 246 5.39 10.61 7.15
CA GLY A 246 3.96 10.65 6.83
C GLY A 246 3.52 9.66 5.75
N TYR A 247 2.24 9.72 5.36
CA TYR A 247 1.62 8.76 4.43
C TYR A 247 0.80 9.44 3.33
N GLY A 248 1.04 10.73 3.08
CA GLY A 248 0.33 11.47 2.03
C GLY A 248 -1.16 11.68 2.31
N ALA A 249 -1.58 11.73 3.58
CA ALA A 249 -2.95 12.08 3.96
C ALA A 249 -3.42 13.42 3.34
N PRO A 250 -2.58 14.49 3.28
CA PRO A 250 -2.96 15.74 2.59
C PRO A 250 -3.23 15.57 1.09
N ASN A 251 -2.57 14.60 0.45
CA ASN A 251 -2.70 14.32 -0.98
C ASN A 251 -3.89 13.40 -1.30
N ALA A 252 -4.40 12.66 -0.32
CA ALA A 252 -5.46 11.67 -0.52
C ALA A 252 -6.75 12.24 -1.15
N PRO A 253 -7.28 13.43 -0.77
CA PRO A 253 -8.48 13.98 -1.40
C PRO A 253 -8.32 14.23 -2.91
N PHE A 254 -7.15 14.71 -3.34
CA PHE A 254 -6.86 14.97 -4.75
C PHE A 254 -6.74 13.67 -5.55
N ARG A 255 -6.04 12.67 -4.98
CA ARG A 255 -5.97 11.32 -5.54
C ARG A 255 -7.36 10.70 -5.67
N ILE A 256 -8.18 10.76 -4.62
CA ILE A 256 -9.53 10.20 -4.59
C ILE A 256 -10.40 10.88 -5.65
N ALA A 257 -10.35 12.21 -5.77
CA ALA A 257 -11.06 12.94 -6.79
C ALA A 257 -10.65 12.49 -8.21
N ALA A 258 -9.34 12.30 -8.44
CA ALA A 258 -8.83 11.79 -9.71
C ALA A 258 -9.30 10.36 -10.01
N GLN A 259 -9.25 9.46 -9.03
CA GLN A 259 -9.70 8.07 -9.18
C GLN A 259 -11.21 7.99 -9.46
N LYS A 260 -12.03 8.80 -8.78
CA LYS A 260 -13.48 8.84 -9.00
C LYS A 260 -13.87 9.29 -10.40
N ARG A 261 -13.04 10.09 -11.09
CA ARG A 261 -13.29 10.46 -12.49
C ARG A 261 -13.17 9.26 -13.45
N LEU A 262 -12.40 8.24 -13.06
CA LEU A 262 -12.23 7.01 -13.83
C LEU A 262 -13.26 5.93 -13.48
N MET A 263 -13.93 6.08 -12.33
CA MET A 263 -15.01 5.17 -11.95
C MET A 263 -16.21 5.34 -12.90
N ARG A 264 -16.89 4.22 -13.19
CA ARG A 264 -18.10 4.24 -14.02
C ARG A 264 -19.16 5.17 -13.41
N PRO A 265 -19.84 5.99 -14.23
CA PRO A 265 -20.98 6.77 -13.77
C PRO A 265 -22.05 5.88 -13.13
N LYS A 266 -22.69 6.37 -12.07
CA LYS A 266 -23.79 5.65 -11.42
C LYS A 266 -24.91 5.37 -12.43
N GLY A 267 -25.38 4.12 -12.46
CA GLY A 267 -26.53 3.69 -13.26
C GLY A 267 -26.21 3.05 -14.62
N MET A 268 -24.94 2.89 -14.98
CA MET A 268 -24.56 2.17 -16.21
C MET A 268 -24.37 0.67 -15.92
N PRO A 269 -25.13 -0.24 -16.55
CA PRO A 269 -24.96 -1.69 -16.35
C PRO A 269 -23.55 -2.17 -16.73
N LYS A 270 -23.02 -3.17 -16.01
CA LYS A 270 -21.88 -3.97 -16.48
C LYS A 270 -22.42 -4.79 -17.69
N ILE A 271 -21.96 -4.48 -18.91
CA ILE A 271 -22.24 -5.26 -20.13
C ILE A 271 -21.51 -6.60 -20.03
#